data_AF-A0A7J8SWX1-F1
#
_entry.id   AF-A0A7J8SWX1-F1
#
_cell.length_a   1.000
_cell.length_b   1.000
_cell.length_c   1.000
_cell.angle_alpha   90.00
_cell.angle_beta   90.00
_cell.angle_gamma   90.00
#
_symmetry.space_group_name_H-M   'P 1'
#
loop_
_entity.id
_entity.type
_entity.pdbx_description
1 polymer ?
#
loop_
_entity_poly.entity_id
_entity_poly.type
_entity_poly.pdbx_seq_one_letter_code
_entity_poly.pdbx_strand_id
1 'polypeptide(L)' 'MGVNRVTSESPPYFKRFYVYFETLKRVWKEGYKPILGLDDCFLKGPFKSEMLFAIGRNGNNQMYLVVWAIGSSDSH' A
#
# COMPACT_ATOMS: atom_id res chain seq x y z
N MET A 1 25.37 -7.06 22.81
CA MET A 1 24.24 -7.27 21.88
C MET A 1 24.82 -7.67 20.52
N GLY A 2 24.57 -8.90 20.07
CA GLY A 2 25.03 -9.36 18.75
C GLY A 2 24.14 -8.81 17.64
N VAL A 3 24.73 -8.26 16.59
CA VAL A 3 24.00 -7.87 15.38
C VAL A 3 23.64 -9.14 14.63
N ASN A 4 22.35 -9.49 14.57
CA ASN A 4 21.88 -10.56 13.69
C ASN A 4 22.06 -10.09 12.23
N ARG A 5 22.99 -10.73 11.52
CA ARG A 5 23.23 -10.46 10.09
C ARG A 5 22.26 -11.31 9.27
N VAL A 6 21.59 -10.68 8.31
CA VAL A 6 20.80 -11.40 7.29
C VAL A 6 21.78 -12.17 6.40
N THR A 7 21.57 -13.48 6.30
CA THR A 7 22.35 -14.40 5.45
C THR A 7 21.50 -14.89 4.27
N SER A 8 22.11 -15.59 3.30
CA SER A 8 21.38 -16.26 2.21
C SER A 8 20.35 -17.29 2.71
N GLU A 9 20.61 -17.88 3.88
CA GLU A 9 19.76 -18.87 4.53
C GLU A 9 18.67 -18.24 5.41
N SER A 10 18.66 -16.92 5.58
CA SER A 10 17.66 -16.23 6.37
C SER A 10 16.32 -16.19 5.63
N PRO A 11 15.17 -16.33 6.33
CA PRO A 11 13.88 -16.15 5.70
C PRO A 11 13.77 -14.79 5.01
N PRO A 12 13.10 -14.73 3.85
CA PRO A 12 12.90 -13.48 3.12
C PRO A 12 12.18 -12.47 4.02
N TYR A 13 12.83 -11.32 4.28
CA TYR A 13 12.32 -10.26 5.14
C TYR A 13 11.88 -9.04 4.34
N PHE A 14 10.63 -8.64 4.51
CA PHE A 14 10.07 -7.42 3.93
C PHE A 14 9.31 -6.67 5.03
N LYS A 15 9.66 -5.41 5.28
CA LYS A 15 9.02 -4.61 6.34
C LYS A 15 7.82 -3.83 5.83
N ARG A 16 8.04 -2.97 4.84
CA ARG A 16 7.00 -2.11 4.25
C ARG A 16 7.48 -1.44 2.95
N PHE A 17 6.53 -1.11 2.07
CA PHE A 17 6.70 -0.31 0.87
C PHE A 17 5.49 0.61 0.70
N TYR A 18 5.71 1.88 0.37
CA TYR A 18 4.64 2.85 0.18
C TYR A 18 4.84 3.60 -1.13
N VAL A 19 3.76 3.74 -1.89
CA VAL A 19 3.75 4.52 -3.13
C VAL A 19 2.54 5.41 -3.15
N TYR A 20 2.79 6.69 -3.40
CA TYR A 20 1.78 7.72 -3.38
C TYR A 20 2.04 8.70 -4.52
N PHE A 21 0.97 9.11 -5.20
CA PHE A 21 1.05 10.07 -6.31
C PHE A 21 0.49 11.42 -5.88
N GLU A 22 1.36 12.42 -5.78
CA GLU A 22 0.98 13.76 -5.32
C GLU A 22 -0.12 14.39 -6.17
N THR A 23 0.00 14.26 -7.50
CA THR A 23 -1.01 14.75 -8.45
C THR A 23 -2.38 14.11 -8.19
N LEU A 24 -2.45 12.83 -7.83
CA LEU A 24 -3.72 12.13 -7.62
C LEU A 24 -4.41 12.57 -6.33
N LYS A 25 -3.67 12.89 -5.25
CA LYS A 25 -4.27 13.52 -4.07
C LYS A 25 -4.79 14.91 -4.36
N ARG A 26 -4.03 15.71 -5.13
CA ARG A 26 -4.47 17.08 -5.46
C ARG A 26 -5.76 17.04 -6.26
N VAL A 27 -5.80 16.21 -7.32
CA VAL A 27 -7.01 16.01 -8.13
C VAL A 27 -8.17 15.47 -7.31
N TRP A 28 -7.93 14.54 -6.38
CA TRP A 28 -8.95 14.06 -5.45
C TRP A 28 -9.52 15.20 -4.60
N LYS A 29 -8.65 16.02 -3.99
CA LYS A 29 -9.05 17.16 -3.14
C LYS A 29 -9.81 18.23 -3.90
N GLU A 30 -9.44 18.48 -5.15
CA GLU A 30 -10.05 19.50 -6.02
C GLU A 30 -11.36 19.01 -6.68
N GLY A 31 -11.66 17.71 -6.63
CA GLY A 31 -12.84 17.14 -7.25
C GLY A 31 -14.15 17.50 -6.55
N TYR A 32 -15.24 17.55 -7.33
CA TYR A 32 -16.59 17.90 -6.84
C TYR A 32 -17.21 16.86 -5.88
N LYS A 33 -16.69 15.62 -5.83
CA LYS A 33 -17.20 14.51 -5.00
C LYS A 33 -16.03 13.61 -4.56
N PRO A 34 -15.23 14.03 -3.56
CA PRO A 34 -14.06 13.28 -3.11
C PRO A 34 -14.49 12.02 -2.35
N ILE A 35 -14.80 10.95 -3.07
CA ILE A 35 -15.01 9.61 -2.49
C ILE A 35 -13.66 8.89 -2.50
N LEU A 36 -13.28 8.33 -1.36
CA LEU A 36 -12.10 7.49 -1.20
C LEU A 36 -12.54 6.14 -0.64
N GLY A 37 -12.34 5.06 -1.41
CA GLY A 37 -12.48 3.69 -0.93
C GLY A 37 -11.14 3.19 -0.42
N LEU A 38 -11.15 2.45 0.70
CA LEU A 38 -10.00 1.72 1.21
C LEU A 38 -10.29 0.23 1.07
N ASP A 39 -9.34 -0.52 0.55
CA ASP A 39 -9.42 -1.97 0.39
C ASP A 39 -8.08 -2.62 0.76
N ASP A 40 -8.12 -3.86 1.21
CA ASP A 40 -6.96 -4.66 1.57
C ASP A 40 -6.95 -6.01 0.82
N CYS A 41 -5.75 -6.54 0.56
CA CYS A 41 -5.62 -7.91 0.11
C CYS A 41 -4.31 -8.55 0.57
N PHE A 42 -4.36 -9.85 0.84
CA PHE A 42 -3.17 -10.63 1.15
C PHE A 42 -2.40 -10.99 -0.13
N LEU A 43 -1.10 -10.69 -0.14
CA LEU A 43 -0.23 -11.09 -1.25
C LEU A 43 0.16 -12.56 -1.12
N LYS A 44 0.06 -13.29 -2.23
CA LYS A 44 0.64 -14.64 -2.34
C LYS A 44 2.12 -14.51 -2.69
N GLY A 45 2.98 -15.12 -1.90
CA GLY A 45 4.42 -15.10 -2.15
C GLY A 45 5.24 -15.54 -0.96
N PRO A 46 6.58 -15.43 -1.05
CA PRO A 46 7.47 -15.79 0.05
C PRO A 46 7.33 -14.85 1.27
N PHE A 47 6.72 -13.67 1.09
CA PHE A 47 6.47 -12.70 2.15
C PHE A 47 5.01 -12.72 2.58
N LYS A 48 4.74 -13.00 3.86
CA LYS A 48 3.42 -12.78 4.47
C LYS A 48 3.18 -11.28 4.57
N SER A 49 2.42 -10.75 3.63
CA SER A 49 2.22 -9.32 3.50
C SER A 49 0.80 -8.98 3.09
N GLU A 50 0.37 -7.81 3.53
CA GLU A 50 -0.92 -7.22 3.25
C GLU A 50 -0.70 -5.97 2.41
N MET A 51 -1.47 -5.85 1.33
CA MET A 51 -1.45 -4.72 0.43
C MET A 51 -2.72 -3.90 0.62
N LEU A 52 -2.54 -2.65 1.02
CA LEU A 52 -3.60 -1.67 1.20
C LEU A 52 -3.65 -0.76 -0.03
N PHE A 53 -4.85 -0.47 -0.50
CA PHE A 53 -5.11 0.45 -1.61
C PHE A 53 -6.12 1.51 -1.19
N ALA A 54 -5.83 2.78 -1.51
CA ALA A 54 -6.83 3.82 -1.46
C ALA A 54 -7.22 4.24 -2.88
N ILE A 55 -8.49 4.05 -3.24
CA ILE A 55 -9.03 4.32 -4.56
C ILE A 55 -9.93 5.55 -4.50
N GLY A 56 -9.59 6.57 -5.30
CA GLY A 56 -10.41 7.77 -5.47
C GLY A 56 -11.43 7.58 -6.59
N ARG A 57 -12.56 8.29 -6.50
CA ARG A 57 -13.53 8.43 -7.60
C ARG A 57 -13.61 9.89 -8.04
N ASN A 58 -13.57 10.15 -9.35
CA ASN A 58 -13.66 11.51 -9.87
C ASN A 58 -15.12 11.89 -10.23
N GLY A 59 -15.32 13.14 -10.65
CA GLY A 59 -16.63 13.65 -11.07
C GLY A 59 -17.23 12.96 -12.31
N ASN A 60 -16.39 12.30 -13.11
CA ASN A 60 -16.81 11.47 -14.25
C ASN A 60 -17.06 10.01 -13.86
N ASN A 61 -17.21 9.73 -12.56
CA ASN A 61 -17.49 8.39 -12.05
C ASN A 61 -16.36 7.36 -12.24
N GLN A 62 -15.16 7.79 -12.64
CA GLN A 62 -14.01 6.92 -12.88
C GLN A 62 -13.23 6.70 -11.58
N MET A 63 -12.75 5.47 -11.38
CA MET A 63 -11.90 5.11 -10.25
C MET A 63 -10.42 5.25 -10.62
N TYR A 64 -9.60 5.71 -9.67
CA TYR A 64 -8.14 5.83 -9.82
C TYR A 64 -7.44 5.52 -8.49
N LEU A 65 -6.25 4.93 -8.57
CA LEU A 65 -5.46 4.58 -7.39
C LEU A 65 -4.74 5.82 -6.83
N VAL A 66 -5.05 6.24 -5.60
CA VAL A 66 -4.42 7.42 -4.96
C VAL A 66 -3.10 7.05 -4.29
N VAL A 67 -3.11 5.97 -3.52
CA VAL A 67 -1.97 5.45 -2.75
C VAL A 67 -2.11 3.95 -2.60
N TRP A 68 -0.98 3.27 -2.53
CA TRP A 68 -0.93 1.90 -2.06
C TRP A 68 0.24 1.69 -1.13
N ALA A 69 0.09 0.70 -0.25
CA ALA A 69 1.08 0.29 0.71
C ALA A 69 1.15 -1.22 0.77
N ILE A 70 2.34 -1.77 0.94
CA ILE A 70 2.51 -3.16 1.37
C ILE A 70 3.16 -3.11 2.75
N GLY A 71 2.62 -3.83 3.71
CA GLY A 71 3.25 -4.09 5.00
C GLY A 71 3.46 -5.59 5.21
N SER A 72 4.45 -5.98 6.01
CA SER A 72 4.44 -7.32 6.60
C SER A 72 3.16 -7.48 7.41
N SER A 73 2.46 -8.59 7.23
CA SER A 73 1.28 -8.93 8.04
C SER A 73 1.66 -9.43 9.45
N ASP A 74 2.91 -9.20 9.88
CA ASP A 74 3.34 -9.33 11.27
C ASP A 74 2.75 -8.15 12.08
N SER A 75 1.43 -8.03 12.04
CA SER A 75 0.62 -7.19 12.91
C SER A 75 0.19 -8.05 14.11
N HIS A 76 0.97 -7.89 15.20
CA HIS A 76 0.86 -8.50 16.54
C HIS A 76 1.65 -9.78 16.80
#